data_AF-A0AA42ZGW9-F1
#
_entry.id   AF-A0AA42ZGW9-F1
#
_cell.length_a   1.000
_cell.length_b   1.000
_cell.length_c   1.000
_cell.angle_alpha   90.00
_cell.angle_beta   90.00
_cell.angle_gamma   90.00
#
_symmetry.space_group_name_H-M   'P 1'
#
loop_
_entity.id
_entity.type
_entity.pdbx_description
1 polymer ?
#
loop_
_entity_poly.entity_id
_entity_poly.type
_entity_poly.pdbx_seq_one_letter_code
_entity_poly.pdbx_strand_id
1 'polypeptide(L)'
;MRGASISIPPVYIGSIGVALLLIAFALNLVRKLSERSAVYLSMNVVGALMAAWYAWAGGAIPFVILEIVWAATAAVRLVMTLMKRPT
;
A
#
# COMPACT_ATOMS: atom_id res chain seq x y z
N MET A 1 3.45 29.54 -25.83
CA MET A 1 3.04 28.12 -25.76
C MET A 1 3.60 27.54 -24.47
N ARG A 2 2.83 27.51 -23.38
CA ARG A 2 3.25 26.82 -22.15
C ARG A 2 2.95 25.34 -22.35
N GLY A 3 4.00 24.52 -22.46
CA GLY A 3 3.84 23.07 -22.41
C GLY A 3 3.16 22.71 -21.10
N ALA A 4 1.92 22.24 -21.17
CA ALA A 4 1.24 21.70 -20.01
C ALA A 4 1.98 20.44 -19.59
N SER A 5 2.92 20.54 -18.65
CA SER A 5 3.44 19.39 -17.95
C SER A 5 2.25 18.75 -17.26
N ILE A 6 1.85 17.55 -17.70
CA ILE A 6 0.82 16.76 -17.05
C ILE A 6 1.38 16.32 -15.70
N SER A 7 1.26 17.18 -14.69
CA SER A 7 1.57 16.85 -13.31
C SER A 7 0.42 15.99 -12.79
N ILE A 8 0.63 14.69 -12.61
CA ILE A 8 -0.39 13.77 -12.05
C ILE A 8 -0.76 14.28 -10.65
N PRO A 9 -2.02 14.68 -10.41
CA PRO A 9 -2.45 15.09 -9.09
C PRO A 9 -2.25 13.99 -8.04
N PRO A 10 -1.75 14.31 -6.83
CA PRO A 10 -1.51 13.32 -5.76
C PRO A 10 -2.73 12.47 -5.41
N VAL A 11 -3.94 12.99 -5.62
CA VAL A 11 -5.20 12.26 -5.37
C VAL A 11 -5.29 10.97 -6.17
N TYR A 12 -4.79 10.90 -7.42
CA TYR A 12 -4.86 9.67 -8.19
C TYR A 12 -3.96 8.57 -7.60
N ILE A 13 -2.75 8.94 -7.17
CA ILE A 13 -1.82 8.03 -6.48
C ILE A 13 -2.45 7.56 -5.17
N GLY A 14 -2.97 8.50 -4.37
CA GLY A 14 -3.66 8.18 -3.11
C GLY A 14 -4.86 7.26 -3.30
N SER A 15 -5.73 7.55 -4.27
CA SER A 15 -6.91 6.75 -4.58
C SER A 15 -6.56 5.33 -5.01
N ILE A 16 -5.56 5.15 -5.89
CA ILE A 16 -5.10 3.82 -6.31
C ILE A 16 -4.50 3.06 -5.11
N GLY A 17 -3.70 3.75 -4.28
CA GLY A 17 -3.09 3.15 -3.09
C GLY A 17 -4.12 2.64 -2.09
N VAL A 18 -5.07 3.50 -1.72
CA VAL A 18 -6.17 3.16 -0.80
C VAL A 18 -7.06 2.07 -1.40
N ALA A 19 -7.40 2.14 -2.69
CA ALA A 19 -8.18 1.08 -3.34
C ALA A 19 -7.46 -0.27 -3.29
N LEU A 20 -6.15 -0.30 -3.55
CA LEU A 20 -5.35 -1.53 -3.47
C LEU A 20 -5.34 -2.12 -2.05
N LEU A 21 -5.14 -1.27 -1.04
CA LEU A 21 -5.22 -1.66 0.38
C LEU A 21 -6.58 -2.24 0.74
N LEU A 22 -7.67 -1.55 0.36
CA LEU A 22 -9.02 -1.97 0.68
C LEU A 22 -9.42 -3.25 -0.06
N ILE A 23 -8.98 -3.43 -1.30
CA ILE A 23 -9.18 -4.70 -2.03
C ILE A 23 -8.43 -5.83 -1.32
N ALA A 24 -7.18 -5.62 -0.91
CA ALA A 24 -6.43 -6.63 -0.17
C ALA A 24 -7.13 -7.01 1.14
N PHE A 25 -7.53 -6.00 1.93
CA PHE A 25 -8.25 -6.17 3.18
C PHE A 25 -9.61 -6.88 2.98
N ALA A 26 -10.41 -6.47 2.00
CA ALA A 26 -11.68 -7.11 1.68
C ALA A 26 -11.50 -8.57 1.27
N LEU A 27 -10.52 -8.86 0.40
CA LEU A 27 -10.20 -10.23 0.00
C LEU A 27 -9.72 -11.08 1.18
N ASN A 28 -9.04 -10.48 2.17
CA ASN A 28 -8.68 -11.17 3.40
C ASN A 28 -9.89 -11.44 4.31
N LEU A 29 -10.79 -10.47 4.49
CA LEU A 29 -12.04 -10.66 5.24
C LEU A 29 -12.90 -11.79 4.67
N VAL A 30 -13.02 -11.88 3.34
CA VAL A 30 -13.74 -12.98 2.68
C VAL A 30 -12.90 -14.25 2.52
N ARG A 31 -11.75 -14.34 3.18
CA ARG A 31 -10.82 -15.48 3.19
C ARG A 31 -10.31 -15.92 1.80
N LYS A 32 -10.38 -15.05 0.79
CA LYS A 32 -9.83 -15.28 -0.55
C LYS A 32 -8.31 -15.08 -0.60
N LEU A 33 -7.77 -14.20 0.26
CA LEU A 33 -6.33 -14.03 0.43
C LEU A 33 -5.95 -14.23 1.90
N SER A 34 -5.00 -15.13 2.16
CA SER A 34 -4.41 -15.23 3.50
C SER A 34 -3.52 -14.01 3.78
N GLU A 35 -3.55 -13.54 5.01
CA GLU A 35 -2.68 -12.49 5.54
C GLU A 35 -1.20 -12.89 5.55
N ARG A 36 -0.90 -14.19 5.35
CA ARG A 36 0.46 -14.73 5.18
C ARG A 36 0.90 -14.79 3.71
N SER A 37 -0.03 -14.67 2.77
CA SER A 37 0.26 -14.81 1.35
C SER A 37 1.12 -13.65 0.84
N ALA A 38 2.08 -13.97 -0.03
CA ALA A 38 2.93 -12.95 -0.65
C ALA A 38 2.09 -11.90 -1.40
N VAL A 39 1.04 -12.32 -2.12
CA VAL A 39 0.15 -11.41 -2.85
C VAL A 39 -0.52 -10.39 -1.93
N TYR A 40 -1.14 -10.85 -0.83
CA TYR A 40 -1.76 -9.94 0.15
C TYR A 40 -0.74 -8.95 0.72
N LEU A 41 0.42 -9.45 1.14
CA LEU A 41 1.46 -8.62 1.76
C LEU A 41 2.02 -7.60 0.77
N SER A 42 2.26 -7.98 -0.49
CA SER A 42 2.70 -7.06 -1.54
C SER A 42 1.66 -5.97 -1.82
N MET A 43 0.37 -6.32 -1.89
CA MET A 43 -0.71 -5.33 -2.07
C MET A 43 -0.75 -4.33 -0.91
N ASN A 44 -0.59 -4.82 0.33
CA ASN A 44 -0.56 -3.96 1.51
C ASN A 44 0.66 -3.02 1.51
N VAL A 45 1.86 -3.51 1.17
CA VAL A 45 3.06 -2.67 1.07
C VAL A 45 2.89 -1.57 0.02
N VAL A 46 2.51 -1.94 -1.20
CA VAL A 46 2.39 -0.97 -2.30
C VAL A 46 1.27 0.03 -2.03
N GLY A 47 0.10 -0.44 -1.59
CA GLY A 47 -1.04 0.43 -1.31
C GLY A 47 -0.78 1.39 -0.16
N ALA A 48 -0.17 0.92 0.93
CA ALA A 48 0.18 1.75 2.07
C ALA A 48 1.26 2.78 1.75
N LEU A 49 2.29 2.45 0.95
CA LEU A 49 3.28 3.44 0.53
C LEU A 49 2.68 4.55 -0.34
N MET A 50 1.75 4.20 -1.24
CA MET A 50 1.03 5.18 -2.05
C MET A 50 0.10 6.07 -1.20
N ALA A 51 -0.60 5.48 -0.23
CA ALA A 51 -1.45 6.21 0.72
C ALA A 51 -0.63 7.11 1.66
N ALA A 52 0.50 6.62 2.18
CA ALA A 52 1.44 7.39 2.99
C ALA A 52 1.98 8.60 2.23
N TRP A 53 2.35 8.42 0.96
CA TRP A 53 2.80 9.52 0.10
C TRP A 53 1.72 10.58 -0.09
N TYR A 54 0.48 10.17 -0.35
CA TYR A 54 -0.65 11.09 -0.46
C TYR A 54 -0.92 11.84 0.86
N ALA A 55 -0.93 11.13 2.00
CA ALA A 55 -1.13 11.72 3.31
C ALA A 55 -0.02 12.73 3.64
N TRP A 56 1.23 12.42 3.29
CA TRP A 56 2.37 13.33 3.47
C TRP A 56 2.22 14.58 2.60
N ALA A 57 1.87 14.42 1.32
CA ALA A 57 1.61 15.53 0.40
C ALA A 57 0.44 16.42 0.86
N GLY A 58 -0.54 15.85 1.58
CA GLY A 58 -1.68 16.57 2.15
C GLY A 58 -1.47 17.11 3.57
N GLY A 59 -0.30 16.89 4.20
CA GLY A 59 -0.02 17.31 5.57
C GLY A 59 -0.76 16.52 6.66
N ALA A 60 -1.34 15.37 6.33
CA ALA A 60 -2.11 14.54 7.24
C ALA A 60 -1.19 13.58 8.05
N ILE A 61 -0.36 14.14 8.94
CA ILE A 61 0.67 13.40 9.69
C ILE A 61 0.15 12.13 10.41
N PRO A 62 -1.02 12.13 11.09
CA PRO A 62 -1.53 10.91 11.72
C PRO A 62 -1.72 9.76 10.73
N PHE A 63 -2.16 10.05 9.50
CA PHE A 63 -2.31 9.05 8.45
C PHE A 63 -0.97 8.61 7.87
N VAL A 64 0.03 9.49 7.80
CA VAL A 64 1.39 9.08 7.42
C VAL A 64 1.92 8.02 8.37
N ILE A 65 1.78 8.23 9.68
CA ILE A 65 2.24 7.28 10.69
C ILE A 65 1.52 5.94 10.55
N LEU A 66 0.19 5.98 10.41
CA LEU A 66 -0.64 4.79 10.21
C LEU A 66 -0.16 3.95 9.02
N GLU A 67 -0.03 4.59 7.85
CA GLU A 67 0.31 3.90 6.61
C GLU A 67 1.76 3.40 6.59
N ILE A 68 2.70 4.15 7.19
CA ILE A 68 4.10 3.69 7.28
C ILE A 68 4.23 2.48 8.20
N VAL A 69 3.53 2.44 9.34
CA VAL A 69 3.53 1.26 10.23
C VAL A 69 2.91 0.06 9.51
N TRP A 70 1.82 0.27 8.78
CA TRP A 70 1.18 -0.77 7.99
C TRP A 70 2.13 -1.30 6.90
N ALA A 71 2.75 -0.42 6.12
CA ALA A 71 3.72 -0.79 5.09
C ALA A 71 4.92 -1.56 5.68
N ALA A 72 5.50 -1.07 6.78
CA ALA A 72 6.66 -1.69 7.41
C ALA A 72 6.37 -3.10 7.93
N THR A 73 5.25 -3.28 8.64
CA THR A 73 4.87 -4.60 9.18
C THR A 73 4.54 -5.59 8.05
N ALA A 74 3.87 -5.15 6.99
CA ALA A 74 3.61 -5.95 5.79
C ALA A 74 4.92 -6.33 5.07
N ALA A 75 5.87 -5.39 4.94
CA ALA A 75 7.15 -5.61 4.28
C ALA A 75 8.02 -6.62 5.03
N VAL A 76 8.14 -6.49 6.35
CA VAL A 76 8.87 -7.46 7.19
C VAL A 76 8.30 -8.86 6.99
N ARG A 77 6.97 -8.99 7.05
CA ARG A 77 6.32 -10.29 6.87
C ARG A 77 6.45 -10.82 5.44
N LEU A 78 6.44 -9.95 4.43
CA LEU A 78 6.66 -10.33 3.03
C LEU A 78 8.06 -10.92 2.84
N VAL A 79 9.08 -10.25 3.35
CA VAL A 79 10.47 -10.73 3.31
C VAL A 79 10.57 -12.10 3.97
N MET A 80 10.00 -12.27 5.16
CA MET A 80 9.96 -13.57 5.84
C MET A 80 9.25 -14.65 5.01
N THR A 81 8.10 -14.34 4.38
CA THR A 81 7.35 -15.26 3.53
C THR A 81 8.14 -15.67 2.29
N LEU A 82 8.90 -14.75 1.69
CA LEU A 82 9.73 -15.05 0.52
C LEU A 82 10.98 -15.86 0.88
N MET A 83 11.57 -15.64 2.05
CA MET A 83 12.73 -16.41 2.54
C MET A 83 12.36 -17.83 2.98
N LYS A 84 11.13 -18.05 3.49
CA LYS A 84 10.64 -19.36 3.96
C LYS A 84 10.06 -20.24 2.85
N ARG A 85 10.42 -20.02 1.58
CA ARG A 85 10.10 -20.96 0.50
C ARG A 85 11.25 -21.97 0.35
N PRO A 86 11.26 -23.12 1.07
CA PRO A 86 11.91 -24.29 0.52
C PRO A 86 11.10 -24.70 -0.71
N THR A 87 11.79 -24.76 -1.86
CA THR A 87 11.33 -25.49 -3.05
C THR A 87 10.88 -26.90 -2.70
#